data_AF-A0AAV7FZF7-F1
#
_entry.id   AF-A0AAV7FZF7-F1
#
_cell.length_a   1.000
_cell.length_b   1.000
_cell.length_c   1.000
_cell.angle_alpha   90.00
_cell.angle_beta   90.00
_cell.angle_gamma   90.00
#
_symmetry.space_group_name_H-M   'P 1'
#
loop_
_entity.id
_entity.type
_entity.pdbx_description
1 polymer ?
#
loop_
_entity_poly.entity_id
_entity_poly.type
_entity_poly.pdbx_seq_one_letter_code
_entity_poly.pdbx_strand_id
1 'polypeptide(L)'
;MTLCNFVTSPSLLSFFSIFYCMICLMRLLYIIVQAIELMVVDALVKANDHLEISSYVTDPAEYWKLGDNILKIIETSPDPELKESRELILRIRRRDLYQFCNEYAVPKNKLDLFEDITAQDIVCSQKASGVQLREEDVAVSNVKIDLTCGRNNPLERISFFKDYESKEKFYISDDRISHLLPASYQDRIVRVYAKKPELVEAVSEAFENFQLRMYGIKAQVHETPEKKKRRR
;
A
#
# COMPACT_ATOMS: atom_id res chain seq x y z
N MET A 1 24.29 0.89 -20.04
CA MET A 1 24.97 1.92 -19.22
C MET A 1 25.28 1.32 -17.86
N THR A 2 26.53 0.97 -17.61
CA THR A 2 26.97 0.46 -16.30
C THR A 2 27.28 1.66 -15.42
N LEU A 3 26.46 1.92 -14.39
CA LEU A 3 26.79 2.93 -13.38
C LEU A 3 28.04 2.45 -12.62
N CYS A 4 29.19 3.09 -12.84
CA CYS A 4 30.37 2.89 -12.00
C CYS A 4 30.13 3.58 -10.65
N ASN A 5 29.91 2.79 -9.60
CA ASN A 5 29.79 3.28 -8.23
C ASN A 5 31.18 3.28 -7.57
N PHE A 6 31.69 4.47 -7.28
CA PHE A 6 32.96 4.68 -6.58
C PHE A 6 32.77 4.63 -5.07
N VAL A 7 33.73 4.05 -4.37
CA VAL A 7 33.68 3.94 -2.91
C VAL A 7 34.24 5.18 -2.24
N THR A 8 33.34 5.95 -1.63
CA THR A 8 33.66 6.82 -0.49
C THR A 8 32.68 6.45 0.62
N SER A 9 33.07 6.44 1.90
CA SER A 9 32.13 6.17 3.00
C SER A 9 30.83 7.01 2.93
N PRO A 10 30.83 8.30 2.54
CA PRO A 10 29.59 9.05 2.31
C PRO A 10 28.75 8.55 1.13
N SER A 11 29.31 7.89 0.11
CA SER A 11 28.51 7.37 -1.01
C SER A 11 27.60 6.20 -0.60
N LEU A 12 28.02 5.36 0.34
CA LEU A 12 27.21 4.22 0.84
C LEU A 12 26.02 4.67 1.69
N LEU A 13 26.23 5.62 2.61
CA LEU A 13 25.12 6.20 3.38
C LEU A 13 24.13 6.95 2.47
N SER A 14 24.61 7.53 1.36
CA SER A 14 23.76 8.18 0.37
C SER A 14 22.83 7.20 -0.36
N PHE A 15 23.24 5.95 -0.58
CA PHE A 15 22.32 4.93 -1.12
C PHE A 15 21.19 4.63 -0.13
N PHE A 16 21.53 4.41 1.14
CA PHE A 16 20.51 4.17 2.17
C PHE A 16 19.60 5.38 2.41
N SER A 17 20.08 6.61 2.22
CA SER A 17 19.24 7.80 2.38
C SER A 17 18.15 7.89 1.30
N ILE A 18 18.45 7.49 0.06
CA ILE A 18 17.45 7.39 -1.03
C ILE A 18 16.36 6.38 -0.66
N PHE A 19 16.77 5.19 -0.22
CA PHE A 19 15.86 4.14 0.22
C PHE A 19 15.00 4.58 1.41
N TYR A 20 15.60 5.26 2.38
CA TYR A 20 14.88 5.81 3.53
C TYR A 20 13.86 6.87 3.10
N CYS A 21 14.23 7.77 2.19
CA CYS A 21 13.31 8.76 1.63
C CYS A 21 12.10 8.10 0.96
N MET A 22 12.33 7.04 0.17
CA MET A 22 11.25 6.27 -0.46
C MET A 22 10.31 5.65 0.59
N ILE A 23 10.85 5.04 1.65
CA ILE A 23 10.04 4.50 2.75
C ILE A 23 9.21 5.61 3.42
N CYS A 24 9.82 6.75 3.72
CA CYS A 24 9.12 7.88 4.32
C CYS A 24 7.94 8.33 3.46
N LEU A 25 8.14 8.42 2.14
CA LEU A 25 7.09 8.76 1.18
C LEU A 25 5.94 7.75 1.21
N MET A 26 6.27 6.45 1.16
CA MET A 26 5.32 5.35 1.19
C MET A 26 4.55 5.24 2.52
N ARG A 27 5.13 5.71 3.63
CA ARG A 27 4.45 5.72 4.93
C ARG A 27 3.57 6.95 5.12
N LEU A 28 4.02 8.13 4.70
CA LEU A 28 3.33 9.40 5.00
C LEU A 28 2.30 9.81 3.95
N LEU A 29 2.70 9.83 2.67
CA LEU A 29 1.83 10.37 1.62
C LEU A 29 0.88 9.31 1.07
N TYR A 30 1.28 8.05 1.15
CA TYR A 30 0.56 6.98 0.47
C TYR A 30 -0.77 6.60 1.12
N ILE A 31 -1.09 7.08 2.33
CA ILE A 31 -2.39 6.77 2.98
C ILE A 31 -3.57 7.30 2.16
N ILE A 32 -3.46 8.54 1.67
CA ILE A 32 -4.52 9.20 0.89
C ILE A 32 -4.49 8.68 -0.55
N VAL A 33 -3.30 8.48 -1.11
CA VAL A 33 -3.13 7.93 -2.47
C VAL A 33 -3.75 6.54 -2.54
N GLN A 34 -3.48 5.67 -1.57
CA GLN A 34 -4.05 4.33 -1.48
C GLN A 34 -5.58 4.36 -1.41
N ALA A 35 -6.18 5.31 -0.67
CA ALA A 35 -7.63 5.44 -0.63
C ALA A 35 -8.23 5.75 -2.02
N ILE A 36 -7.57 6.60 -2.80
CA ILE A 36 -7.98 6.93 -4.18
C ILE A 36 -7.77 5.72 -5.08
N GLU A 37 -6.62 5.05 -5.00
CA GLU A 37 -6.33 3.84 -5.78
C GLU A 37 -7.38 2.76 -5.52
N LEU A 38 -7.73 2.48 -4.26
CA LEU A 38 -8.79 1.53 -3.90
C LEU A 38 -10.14 1.91 -4.52
N MET A 39 -10.50 3.20 -4.48
CA MET A 39 -11.74 3.68 -5.13
C MET A 39 -11.70 3.55 -6.65
N VAL A 40 -10.54 3.80 -7.27
CA VAL A 40 -10.34 3.61 -8.71
C VAL A 40 -10.47 2.14 -9.07
N VAL A 41 -9.84 1.23 -8.32
CA VAL A 41 -9.99 -0.22 -8.54
C VAL A 41 -11.45 -0.63 -8.41
N ASP A 42 -12.15 -0.21 -7.36
CA ASP A 42 -13.57 -0.52 -7.19
C ASP A 42 -14.44 -0.01 -8.36
N ALA A 43 -14.12 1.19 -8.89
CA ALA A 43 -14.81 1.74 -10.04
C ALA A 43 -14.53 0.95 -11.33
N LEU A 44 -13.27 0.55 -11.56
CA LEU A 44 -12.88 -0.23 -12.74
C LEU A 44 -13.46 -1.65 -12.68
N VAL A 45 -13.45 -2.30 -11.52
CA VAL A 45 -14.07 -3.63 -11.34
C VAL A 45 -15.56 -3.58 -11.66
N LYS A 46 -16.28 -2.57 -11.16
CA LYS A 46 -17.71 -2.38 -11.47
C LYS A 46 -17.99 -2.06 -12.94
N ALA A 47 -17.04 -1.42 -13.62
CA ALA A 47 -17.17 -1.09 -15.04
C ALA A 47 -16.78 -2.25 -15.95
N ASN A 48 -16.05 -3.25 -15.43
CA ASN A 48 -15.46 -4.31 -16.23
C ASN A 48 -16.51 -5.19 -16.93
N ASP A 49 -17.66 -5.43 -16.31
CA ASP A 49 -18.72 -6.25 -16.92
C ASP A 49 -19.31 -5.61 -18.19
N HIS A 50 -19.23 -4.27 -18.32
CA HIS A 50 -19.74 -3.53 -19.47
C HIS A 50 -18.65 -3.12 -20.46
N LEU A 51 -17.46 -2.74 -19.95
CA LEU A 51 -16.34 -2.26 -20.77
C LEU A 51 -15.30 -3.34 -21.09
N GLU A 52 -15.44 -4.53 -20.52
CA GLU A 52 -14.55 -5.67 -20.71
C GLU A 52 -13.06 -5.33 -20.55
N ILE A 53 -12.73 -4.45 -19.58
CA ILE A 53 -11.39 -3.85 -19.40
C ILE A 53 -10.30 -4.92 -19.29
N SER A 54 -10.59 -6.00 -18.58
CA SER A 54 -9.68 -7.14 -18.39
C SER A 54 -9.31 -7.85 -19.70
N SER A 55 -10.17 -7.84 -20.72
CA SER A 55 -9.90 -8.47 -22.02
C SER A 55 -8.74 -7.78 -22.75
N TYR A 56 -8.59 -6.46 -22.58
CA TYR A 56 -7.57 -5.66 -23.27
C TYR A 56 -6.15 -6.03 -22.87
N VAL A 57 -5.96 -6.66 -21.71
CA VAL A 57 -4.64 -7.08 -21.20
C VAL A 57 -4.09 -8.26 -22.02
N THR A 58 -4.96 -9.04 -22.65
CA THR A 58 -4.55 -10.26 -23.37
C THR A 58 -4.14 -10.01 -24.82
N ASP A 59 -4.58 -8.91 -25.43
CA ASP A 59 -4.25 -8.53 -26.80
C ASP A 59 -3.44 -7.23 -26.84
N PRO A 60 -2.16 -7.26 -27.28
CA PRO A 60 -1.35 -6.06 -27.47
C PRO A 60 -1.99 -4.98 -28.35
N ALA A 61 -2.81 -5.37 -29.33
CA ALA A 61 -3.50 -4.43 -30.24
C ALA A 61 -4.64 -3.66 -29.56
N GLU A 62 -5.17 -4.17 -28.44
CA GLU A 62 -6.13 -3.47 -27.59
C GLU A 62 -5.47 -2.82 -26.37
N TYR A 63 -4.43 -3.46 -25.80
CA TYR A 63 -3.73 -2.98 -24.61
C TYR A 63 -3.20 -1.56 -24.74
N TRP A 64 -2.65 -1.18 -25.91
CA TRP A 64 -2.12 0.18 -26.10
C TRP A 64 -3.20 1.28 -26.03
N LYS A 65 -4.48 0.92 -26.19
CA LYS A 65 -5.62 1.83 -26.07
C LYS A 65 -6.03 2.03 -24.61
N LEU A 66 -5.61 1.14 -23.71
CA LEU A 66 -5.89 1.25 -22.28
C LEU A 66 -4.98 2.33 -21.67
N GLY A 67 -5.59 3.44 -21.29
CA GLY A 67 -4.91 4.53 -20.59
C GLY A 67 -5.82 5.22 -19.59
N ASP A 68 -5.34 6.33 -19.03
CA ASP A 68 -6.07 7.09 -18.00
C ASP A 68 -7.40 7.68 -18.51
N ASN A 69 -7.58 7.73 -19.83
CA ASN A 69 -8.84 8.11 -20.47
C ASN A 69 -10.01 7.19 -20.09
N ILE A 70 -9.77 5.96 -19.62
CA ILE A 70 -10.82 5.05 -19.16
C ILE A 70 -11.69 5.67 -18.05
N LEU A 71 -11.07 6.44 -17.14
CA LEU A 71 -11.81 7.15 -16.10
C LEU A 71 -12.72 8.21 -16.70
N LYS A 72 -12.26 8.87 -17.77
CA LYS A 72 -13.08 9.88 -18.47
C LYS A 72 -14.22 9.23 -19.26
N ILE A 73 -13.99 8.06 -19.85
CA ILE A 73 -15.01 7.27 -20.55
C ILE A 73 -16.13 6.88 -19.58
N ILE A 74 -15.79 6.31 -18.41
CA ILE A 74 -16.77 5.95 -17.38
C ILE A 74 -17.51 7.20 -16.84
N GLU A 75 -16.77 8.29 -16.62
CA GLU A 75 -17.33 9.55 -16.09
C GLU A 75 -18.36 10.19 -17.04
N THR A 76 -18.17 10.05 -18.36
CA THR A 76 -18.97 10.74 -19.38
C THR A 76 -19.97 9.85 -20.12
N SER A 77 -19.85 8.54 -20.05
CA SER A 77 -20.83 7.62 -20.64
C SER A 77 -22.22 7.89 -20.07
N PRO A 78 -23.30 7.79 -20.86
CA PRO A 78 -24.68 7.87 -20.37
C PRO A 78 -25.20 6.54 -19.81
N ASP A 79 -24.49 5.43 -20.04
CA ASP A 79 -24.99 4.07 -19.82
C ASP A 79 -25.35 3.82 -18.35
N PRO A 80 -26.53 3.25 -18.04
CA PRO A 80 -26.95 2.96 -16.67
C PRO A 80 -26.08 1.91 -15.98
N GLU A 81 -25.49 0.98 -16.73
CA GLU A 81 -24.58 -0.07 -16.24
C GLU A 81 -23.34 0.52 -15.56
N LEU A 82 -22.88 1.68 -16.04
CA LEU A 82 -21.71 2.39 -15.50
C LEU A 82 -22.04 3.34 -14.35
N LYS A 83 -23.29 3.38 -13.87
CA LYS A 83 -23.74 4.34 -12.86
C LYS A 83 -22.94 4.23 -11.56
N GLU A 84 -22.70 3.02 -11.06
CA GLU A 84 -21.96 2.83 -9.80
C GLU A 84 -20.50 3.25 -9.91
N SER A 85 -19.84 2.86 -11.00
CA SER A 85 -18.46 3.27 -11.31
C SER A 85 -18.35 4.78 -11.46
N ARG A 86 -19.32 5.41 -12.14
CA ARG A 86 -19.40 6.86 -12.32
C ARG A 86 -19.53 7.59 -10.97
N GLU A 87 -20.38 7.09 -10.08
CA GLU A 87 -20.55 7.69 -8.74
C GLU A 87 -19.25 7.61 -7.92
N LEU A 88 -18.52 6.49 -7.98
CA LEU A 88 -17.21 6.38 -7.31
C LEU A 88 -16.21 7.41 -7.85
N ILE A 89 -16.14 7.60 -9.17
CA ILE A 89 -15.25 8.60 -9.79
C ILE A 89 -15.67 10.01 -9.36
N LEU A 90 -16.97 10.31 -9.32
CA LEU A 90 -17.48 11.61 -8.85
C LEU A 90 -17.15 11.87 -7.38
N ARG A 91 -17.22 10.85 -6.52
CA ARG A 91 -16.76 10.94 -5.13
C ARG A 91 -15.28 11.30 -5.03
N ILE A 92 -14.42 10.67 -5.84
CA ILE A 92 -12.99 11.03 -5.93
C ILE A 92 -12.82 12.50 -6.32
N ARG A 93 -13.54 12.99 -7.34
CA ARG A 93 -13.49 14.40 -7.79
C ARG A 93 -13.90 15.38 -6.69
N ARG A 94 -14.92 15.02 -5.89
CA ARG A 94 -15.41 15.81 -4.74
C ARG A 94 -14.55 15.66 -3.48
N ARG A 95 -13.49 14.84 -3.55
CA ARG A 95 -12.63 14.48 -2.41
C ARG A 95 -13.39 13.79 -1.26
N ASP A 96 -14.52 13.16 -1.58
CA ASP A 96 -15.22 12.25 -0.67
C ASP A 96 -14.57 10.85 -0.77
N LEU A 97 -13.42 10.72 -0.13
CA LEU A 97 -12.59 9.52 -0.20
C LEU A 97 -12.96 8.47 0.84
N TYR A 98 -12.50 7.24 0.64
CA TYR A 98 -12.51 6.24 1.71
C TYR A 98 -11.71 6.74 2.91
N GLN A 99 -12.27 6.49 4.10
CA GLN A 99 -11.75 7.05 5.34
C GLN A 99 -10.77 6.07 5.97
N PHE A 100 -9.52 6.50 6.10
CA PHE A 100 -8.50 5.73 6.82
C PHE A 100 -8.93 5.50 8.28
N CYS A 101 -9.08 4.23 8.64
CA CYS A 101 -9.44 3.79 9.99
C CYS A 101 -8.19 3.54 10.82
N ASN A 102 -7.32 2.66 10.33
CA ASN A 102 -6.20 2.13 11.12
C ASN A 102 -5.14 1.47 10.22
N GLU A 103 -3.93 1.29 10.75
CA GLU A 103 -2.86 0.53 10.10
C GLU A 103 -2.14 -0.41 11.08
N TYR A 104 -1.49 -1.42 10.52
CA TYR A 104 -0.74 -2.42 11.24
C TYR A 104 0.55 -2.76 10.51
N ALA A 105 1.68 -2.74 11.22
CA ALA A 105 2.92 -3.31 10.72
C ALA A 105 3.05 -4.75 11.22
N VAL A 106 3.17 -5.70 10.30
CA VAL A 106 3.30 -7.12 10.62
C VAL A 106 4.63 -7.34 11.37
N PRO A 107 4.64 -8.10 12.49
CA PRO A 107 5.84 -8.26 13.29
C PRO A 107 6.86 -9.08 12.51
N LYS A 108 8.13 -8.71 12.62
CA LYS A 108 9.22 -9.29 11.83
C LYS A 108 9.26 -10.82 11.88
N ASN A 109 9.02 -11.41 13.05
CA ASN A 109 9.01 -12.86 13.27
C ASN A 109 7.81 -13.61 12.67
N LYS A 110 6.81 -12.90 12.15
CA LYS A 110 5.61 -13.48 11.53
C LYS A 110 5.50 -13.19 10.03
N LEU A 111 6.47 -12.49 9.43
CA LEU A 111 6.44 -12.11 8.01
C LEU A 111 6.41 -13.30 7.03
N ASP A 112 6.92 -14.46 7.44
CA ASP A 112 6.95 -15.69 6.61
C ASP A 112 5.60 -16.38 6.50
N LEU A 113 4.83 -16.35 7.58
CA LEU A 113 3.52 -17.03 7.69
C LEU A 113 2.37 -16.04 7.46
N PHE A 114 2.68 -14.81 7.04
CA PHE A 114 1.68 -13.78 6.86
C PHE A 114 0.94 -13.95 5.53
N GLU A 115 -0.36 -14.19 5.63
CA GLU A 115 -1.32 -14.15 4.53
C GLU A 115 -1.99 -12.79 4.46
N ASP A 116 -2.38 -12.39 3.25
CA ASP A 116 -3.02 -11.10 3.03
C ASP A 116 -4.40 -11.06 3.70
N ILE A 117 -4.66 -9.98 4.43
CA ILE A 117 -5.89 -9.80 5.18
C ILE A 117 -6.99 -9.34 4.23
N THR A 118 -8.17 -9.94 4.37
CA THR A 118 -9.35 -9.61 3.58
C THR A 118 -10.34 -8.73 4.36
N ALA A 119 -11.30 -8.12 3.65
CA ALA A 119 -12.42 -7.43 4.30
C ALA A 119 -13.25 -8.39 5.16
N GLN A 120 -13.38 -9.65 4.74
CA GLN A 120 -14.12 -10.68 5.46
C GLN A 120 -13.51 -10.98 6.83
N ASP A 121 -12.18 -11.11 6.91
CA ASP A 121 -11.45 -11.34 8.18
C ASP A 121 -11.75 -10.26 9.24
N ILE A 122 -11.88 -9.02 8.77
CA ILE A 122 -12.18 -7.85 9.61
C ILE A 122 -13.65 -7.91 10.07
N VAL A 123 -14.59 -8.12 9.15
CA VAL A 123 -16.02 -8.20 9.47
C VAL A 123 -16.31 -9.36 10.45
N CYS A 124 -15.68 -10.52 10.26
CA CYS A 124 -15.77 -11.66 11.19
C CYS A 124 -15.15 -11.40 12.58
N SER A 125 -14.41 -10.30 12.72
CA SER A 125 -13.79 -9.87 13.98
C SER A 125 -14.59 -8.77 14.71
N GLN A 126 -15.74 -8.38 14.17
CA GLN A 126 -16.65 -7.45 14.81
C GLN A 126 -17.28 -8.03 16.08
N LYS A 127 -17.53 -7.19 17.09
CA LYS A 127 -18.35 -7.55 18.27
C LYS A 127 -19.83 -7.51 17.90
N ALA A 128 -20.65 -8.29 18.62
CA ALA A 128 -22.10 -8.35 18.41
C ALA A 128 -22.86 -7.03 18.74
N SER A 129 -22.19 -6.05 19.35
CA SER A 129 -22.77 -4.76 19.69
C SER A 129 -22.40 -3.69 18.66
N GLY A 130 -23.39 -3.07 18.01
CA GLY A 130 -23.20 -1.91 17.13
C GLY A 130 -23.81 -2.07 15.73
N VAL A 131 -23.35 -1.23 14.79
CA VAL A 131 -23.75 -1.27 13.38
C VAL A 131 -23.13 -2.49 12.70
N GLN A 132 -23.92 -3.36 12.10
CA GLN A 132 -23.43 -4.57 11.41
C GLN A 132 -22.65 -4.19 10.14
N LEU A 133 -21.35 -4.51 10.10
CA LEU A 133 -20.49 -4.28 8.94
C LEU A 133 -20.71 -5.37 7.89
N ARG A 134 -20.58 -4.99 6.63
CA ARG A 134 -20.50 -5.92 5.49
C ARG A 134 -19.15 -5.78 4.81
N GLU A 135 -18.76 -6.78 4.02
CA GLU A 135 -17.51 -6.75 3.26
C GLU A 135 -17.45 -5.55 2.30
N GLU A 136 -18.60 -5.18 1.73
CA GLU A 136 -18.75 -4.00 0.86
C GLU A 136 -18.47 -2.66 1.55
N ASP A 137 -18.49 -2.61 2.88
CA ASP A 137 -18.25 -1.38 3.66
C ASP A 137 -16.76 -1.16 3.99
N VAL A 138 -15.92 -2.18 3.78
CA VAL A 138 -14.51 -2.18 4.18
C VAL A 138 -13.61 -2.30 2.95
N ALA A 139 -12.52 -1.53 2.93
CA ALA A 139 -11.44 -1.70 1.97
C ALA A 139 -10.13 -1.97 2.71
N VAL A 140 -9.36 -2.95 2.23
CA VAL A 140 -8.11 -3.40 2.85
C VAL A 140 -6.98 -3.26 1.85
N SER A 141 -5.83 -2.78 2.33
CA SER A 141 -4.61 -2.65 1.55
C SER A 141 -3.48 -3.37 2.25
N ASN A 142 -3.01 -4.47 1.65
CA ASN A 142 -1.83 -5.22 2.09
C ASN A 142 -0.61 -4.72 1.30
N VAL A 143 0.23 -3.88 1.92
CA VAL A 143 1.39 -3.26 1.26
C VAL A 143 2.67 -3.92 1.74
N LYS A 144 3.49 -4.38 0.80
CA LYS A 144 4.86 -4.79 1.06
C LYS A 144 5.80 -3.63 0.70
N ILE A 145 6.59 -3.18 1.68
CA ILE A 145 7.61 -2.14 1.49
C ILE A 145 8.96 -2.80 1.73
N ASP A 146 9.84 -2.81 0.73
CA ASP A 146 11.21 -3.30 0.88
C ASP A 146 12.22 -2.34 0.23
N LEU A 147 13.50 -2.56 0.49
CA LEU A 147 14.58 -1.80 -0.16
C LEU A 147 14.88 -2.33 -1.57
N THR A 148 13.87 -2.70 -2.35
CA THR A 148 13.96 -3.27 -3.72
C THR A 148 14.59 -4.66 -3.81
N CYS A 149 14.92 -5.26 -2.67
CA CYS A 149 15.64 -6.54 -2.58
C CYS A 149 14.98 -7.53 -1.59
N GLY A 150 13.67 -7.39 -1.35
CA GLY A 150 12.98 -8.22 -0.36
C GLY A 150 13.61 -8.08 1.03
N ARG A 151 14.01 -9.20 1.63
CA ARG A 151 14.62 -9.22 2.98
C ARG A 151 16.13 -9.00 2.99
N ASN A 152 16.75 -8.94 1.82
CA ASN A 152 18.19 -8.87 1.72
C ASN A 152 18.63 -7.42 1.69
N ASN A 153 19.87 -7.18 2.12
CA ASN A 153 20.47 -5.86 1.98
C ASN A 153 20.62 -5.53 0.48
N PRO A 154 20.09 -4.40 -0.02
CA PRO A 154 20.22 -4.04 -1.43
C PRO A 154 21.69 -3.92 -1.89
N LEU A 155 22.60 -3.57 -0.98
CA LEU A 155 24.01 -3.39 -1.30
C LEU A 155 24.73 -4.69 -1.67
N GLU A 156 24.20 -5.86 -1.26
CA GLU A 156 24.77 -7.16 -1.67
C GLU A 156 24.69 -7.38 -3.19
N ARG A 157 23.76 -6.70 -3.86
CA ARG A 157 23.61 -6.77 -5.33
C ARG A 157 24.39 -5.67 -6.06
N ILE A 158 24.99 -4.74 -5.34
CA ILE A 158 25.72 -3.62 -5.92
C ILE A 158 27.20 -3.97 -5.94
N SER A 159 27.78 -3.86 -7.13
CA SER A 159 29.22 -3.97 -7.32
C SER A 159 29.87 -2.60 -7.22
N PHE A 160 31.01 -2.55 -6.54
CA PHE A 160 31.80 -1.34 -6.33
C PHE A 160 33.14 -1.44 -7.04
N PHE A 161 33.67 -0.27 -7.37
CA PHE A 161 34.99 -0.09 -7.96
C PHE A 161 35.78 0.91 -7.12
N LYS A 162 37.10 0.72 -7.06
CA LYS A 162 37.97 1.56 -6.22
C LYS A 162 38.16 2.93 -6.85
N ASP A 163 38.35 2.96 -8.16
CA ASP A 163 38.57 4.15 -8.98
C ASP A 163 38.07 3.90 -10.42
N TYR A 164 38.28 4.87 -11.32
CA TYR A 164 37.68 4.84 -12.67
C TYR A 164 38.42 3.87 -13.59
N GLU A 165 39.69 3.61 -13.28
CA GLU A 165 40.56 2.72 -14.04
C GLU A 165 40.43 1.26 -13.57
N SER A 166 39.79 1.04 -12.42
CA SER A 166 39.53 -0.27 -11.84
C SER A 166 38.69 -1.15 -12.78
N LYS A 167 39.27 -2.27 -13.20
CA LYS A 167 38.58 -3.32 -13.99
C LYS A 167 37.97 -4.41 -13.12
N GLU A 168 38.42 -4.50 -11.87
CA GLU A 168 37.94 -5.48 -10.90
C GLU A 168 36.83 -4.89 -10.04
N LYS A 169 35.74 -5.63 -9.95
CA LYS A 169 34.60 -5.27 -9.10
C LYS A 169 34.68 -6.01 -7.77
N PHE A 170 34.25 -5.37 -6.69
CA PHE A 170 34.12 -6.00 -5.39
C PHE A 170 32.78 -5.70 -4.73
N TYR A 171 32.48 -6.41 -3.65
CA TYR A 171 31.27 -6.24 -2.85
C TYR A 171 31.65 -5.74 -1.46
N ILE A 172 30.77 -4.97 -0.85
CA ILE A 172 30.96 -4.45 0.51
C ILE A 172 29.98 -5.19 1.41
N SER A 173 30.52 -5.83 2.44
CA SER A 173 29.72 -6.52 3.44
C SER A 173 29.12 -5.54 4.46
N ASP A 174 27.94 -5.87 4.98
CA ASP A 174 27.13 -4.98 5.83
C ASP A 174 27.87 -4.55 7.11
N ASP A 175 28.68 -5.45 7.68
CA ASP A 175 29.51 -5.23 8.86
C ASP A 175 30.54 -4.10 8.69
N ARG A 176 30.86 -3.71 7.45
CA ARG A 176 31.87 -2.69 7.15
C ARG A 176 31.29 -1.31 6.84
N ILE A 177 29.98 -1.14 6.89
CA ILE A 177 29.32 0.09 6.42
C ILE A 177 28.99 1.01 7.59
N SER A 178 28.04 0.61 8.43
CA SER A 178 27.62 1.38 9.61
C SER A 178 26.72 0.53 10.50
N HIS A 179 26.93 0.59 11.81
CA HIS A 179 26.03 -0.04 12.79
C HIS A 179 24.68 0.68 12.93
N LEU A 180 24.51 1.85 12.30
CA LEU A 180 23.25 2.61 12.29
C LEU A 180 22.32 2.20 11.14
N LEU A 181 22.67 1.17 10.37
CA LEU A 181 21.82 0.64 9.31
C LEU A 181 20.60 -0.11 9.87
N PRO A 182 19.49 -0.19 9.10
CA PRO A 182 18.29 -0.86 9.55
C PRO A 182 18.52 -2.37 9.71
N ALA A 183 18.08 -2.92 10.84
CA ALA A 183 18.16 -4.36 11.11
C ALA A 183 17.16 -5.23 10.30
N SER A 184 16.30 -4.61 9.48
CA SER A 184 15.37 -5.30 8.56
C SER A 184 15.20 -4.46 7.31
N TYR A 185 15.12 -5.11 6.16
CA TYR A 185 15.00 -4.48 4.85
C TYR A 185 13.60 -4.60 4.23
N GLN A 186 12.68 -5.25 4.95
CA GLN A 186 11.28 -5.45 4.55
C GLN A 186 10.32 -5.14 5.71
N ASP A 187 9.23 -4.48 5.38
CA ASP A 187 8.01 -4.36 6.17
C ASP A 187 6.80 -4.86 5.36
N ARG A 188 5.80 -5.41 6.07
CA ARG A 188 4.43 -5.54 5.55
C ARG A 188 3.51 -4.66 6.38
N ILE A 189 2.73 -3.82 5.72
CA ILE A 189 1.80 -2.88 6.34
C ILE A 189 0.41 -3.18 5.82
N VAL A 190 -0.53 -3.38 6.74
CA VAL A 190 -1.95 -3.57 6.44
C VAL A 190 -2.66 -2.28 6.81
N ARG A 191 -3.38 -1.70 5.87
CA ARG A 191 -4.19 -0.50 6.08
C ARG A 191 -5.65 -0.80 5.83
N VAL A 192 -6.51 -0.29 6.70
CA VAL A 192 -7.95 -0.52 6.61
C VAL A 192 -8.66 0.82 6.48
N TYR A 193 -9.62 0.85 5.56
CA TYR A 193 -10.42 2.01 5.24
C TYR A 193 -11.91 1.66 5.32
N ALA A 194 -12.71 2.58 5.85
CA ALA A 194 -14.16 2.52 5.74
C ALA A 194 -14.59 3.23 4.44
N LYS A 195 -15.46 2.57 3.65
CA LYS A 195 -15.98 3.17 2.41
C LYS A 195 -16.98 4.30 2.66
N LYS A 196 -17.54 4.33 3.88
CA LYS A 196 -18.48 5.34 4.39
C LYS A 196 -17.96 5.98 5.68
N PRO A 197 -18.03 7.32 5.85
CA PRO A 197 -17.51 8.01 7.03
C PRO A 197 -18.10 7.56 8.37
N GLU A 198 -19.39 7.24 8.41
CA GLU A 198 -20.12 6.82 9.60
C GLU A 198 -19.70 5.44 10.13
N LEU A 199 -19.00 4.65 9.32
CA LEU A 199 -18.55 3.29 9.69
C LEU A 199 -17.11 3.26 10.23
N VAL A 200 -16.42 4.40 10.26
CA VAL A 200 -14.99 4.47 10.65
C VAL A 200 -14.73 3.86 12.01
N GLU A 201 -15.57 4.15 13.00
CA GLU A 201 -15.40 3.62 14.36
C GLU A 201 -15.60 2.11 14.42
N ALA A 202 -16.67 1.61 13.82
CA ALA A 202 -16.97 0.18 13.78
C ALA A 202 -15.87 -0.62 13.06
N VAL A 203 -15.37 -0.11 11.92
CA VAL A 203 -14.28 -0.75 11.16
C VAL A 203 -12.97 -0.72 11.94
N SER A 204 -12.65 0.40 12.60
CA SER A 204 -11.45 0.50 13.43
C SER A 204 -11.49 -0.49 14.60
N GLU A 205 -12.62 -0.61 15.28
CA GLU A 205 -12.80 -1.55 16.39
C GLU A 205 -12.70 -3.01 15.91
N ALA A 206 -13.37 -3.35 14.80
CA ALA A 206 -13.31 -4.69 14.23
C ALA A 206 -11.87 -5.09 13.86
N PHE A 207 -11.10 -4.16 13.29
CA PHE A 207 -9.70 -4.40 12.96
C PHE A 207 -8.80 -4.50 14.20
N GLU A 208 -9.02 -3.71 15.26
CA GLU A 208 -8.31 -3.87 16.53
C GLU A 208 -8.58 -5.25 17.16
N ASN A 209 -9.83 -5.72 17.11
CA ASN A 209 -10.18 -7.04 17.61
C ASN A 209 -9.50 -8.15 16.78
N PHE A 210 -9.44 -7.98 15.45
CA PHE A 210 -8.70 -8.89 14.58
C PHE A 210 -7.21 -8.97 14.98
N GLN A 211 -6.56 -7.82 15.19
CA GLN A 211 -5.17 -7.76 15.64
C GLN A 211 -4.97 -8.45 16.99
N LEU A 212 -5.86 -8.22 17.94
CA LEU A 212 -5.83 -8.87 19.26
C LEU A 212 -5.95 -10.39 19.14
N ARG A 213 -6.83 -10.91 18.28
CA ARG A 213 -6.97 -12.35 18.05
C ARG A 213 -5.72 -12.94 17.39
N MET A 214 -5.15 -12.25 16.40
CA MET A 214 -4.03 -12.77 15.61
C MET A 214 -2.67 -12.65 16.31
N TYR A 215 -2.48 -11.61 17.14
CA TYR A 215 -1.17 -11.27 17.73
C TYR A 215 -1.18 -11.13 19.25
N GLY A 216 -2.34 -11.10 19.91
CA GLY A 216 -2.45 -10.94 21.36
C GLY A 216 -2.11 -9.54 21.88
N ILE A 217 -1.83 -8.57 21.00
CA ILE A 217 -1.38 -7.22 21.36
C ILE A 217 -2.13 -6.20 20.51
N LYS A 218 -2.60 -5.11 21.12
CA LYS A 218 -2.96 -3.89 20.39
C LYS A 218 -1.68 -3.23 19.90
N ALA A 219 -1.34 -3.42 18.64
CA ALA A 219 -0.07 -2.96 18.09
C ALA A 219 -0.08 -1.48 17.63
N GLN A 220 -1.13 -0.73 17.98
CA GLN A 220 -1.17 0.71 17.74
C GLN A 220 -0.17 1.43 18.64
N VAL A 221 0.68 2.26 18.03
CA VAL A 221 1.54 3.21 18.75
C VAL A 221 0.75 4.48 19.14
N HIS A 222 -0.32 4.81 18.39
CA HIS A 222 -1.22 5.94 18.67
C HIS A 222 -2.67 5.57 18.35
N GLU A 223 -3.61 5.98 19.21
CA GLU A 223 -5.04 5.87 18.93
C GLU A 223 -5.46 6.77 17.75
N THR A 224 -6.49 6.36 17.01
CA THR A 224 -7.08 7.18 15.94
C THR A 224 -7.52 8.54 16.50
N PRO A 225 -7.02 9.68 15.97
CA PRO A 225 -7.27 11.00 16.56
C PRO A 225 -8.77 11.29 16.71
N GLU A 226 -9.21 11.77 17.89
CA GLU A 226 -10.62 12.03 18.20
C GLU A 226 -11.33 12.96 17.21
N LYS A 227 -10.59 13.82 16.49
CA LYS A 227 -11.14 14.68 15.43
C LYS A 227 -11.86 13.90 14.33
N LYS A 228 -11.51 12.64 14.06
CA LYS A 228 -12.21 11.78 13.09
C LYS A 228 -13.51 11.18 13.63
N LYS A 229 -13.65 11.05 14.96
CA LYS A 229 -14.85 10.52 15.64
C LYS A 229 -16.04 11.50 15.61
N ARG A 230 -15.80 12.78 15.32
CA ARG A 230 -16.78 13.88 15.49
C ARG A 230 -17.36 14.48 14.20
N ARG A 231 -17.06 13.95 13.01
CA ARG A 231 -17.74 14.42 11.79
C ARG A 231 -19.14 13.78 11.71
N ARG A 232 -20.06 14.34 12.53
CA ARG A 232 -21.50 14.23 12.35
C ARG A 232 -21.95 15.07 11.17
#